data_AF-E9B3N5-F1
#
_entry.id   AF-E9B3N5-F1
#
_cell.length_a   1.000
_cell.length_b   1.000
_cell.length_c   1.000
_cell.angle_alpha   90.00
_cell.angle_beta   90.00
_cell.angle_gamma   90.00
#
_symmetry.space_group_name_H-M   'P 1'
#
loop_
_entity.id
_entity.type
_entity.pdbx_description
1 polymer ?
#
loop_
_entity_poly.entity_id
_entity_poly.type
_entity_poly.pdbx_seq_one_letter_code
_entity_poly.pdbx_strand_id
1 'polypeptide(L)'
;MIAVETSLTAEDLPNSLEDLRLAIELGVPHGRTHGGYSGADAGSWRNSVPTNVQQVWKRHLADDFKELCRRHAQVENTNNLNHLGTLGTGNHFIELCLDDQLPRKHVWVMLHSGSRGVGNRIGSLFIELAKKDMEARMLHLPDADLAYLDEGTAHFSDYIFAVEWAQRYAWWNRQLMLDAVLVAMRGCIATPFTTVQAAVNCHHNYVERIRIPIREQGQEGHAASAPGQGAFREQDVWLTRKGATSARMGELAVIPGSMGACSYIVRGKGSAASYCSCSHGAGRRYSRGEARRRFTVADHEAATLGIECRKDSSVLDETPAAYKSIDAVMAAQDDLVEVVTVLRQVLCVKG
;
A
#
# COMPACT_ATOMS: atom_id res chain seq x y z
N MET A 1 -2.71 0.32 1.86
CA MET A 1 -4.06 0.30 1.26
C MET A 1 -5.04 0.88 2.26
N ILE A 2 -6.15 1.43 1.79
CA ILE A 2 -7.27 1.80 2.65
C ILE A 2 -8.59 1.31 2.03
N ALA A 3 -9.51 0.78 2.84
CA ALA A 3 -10.84 0.43 2.39
C ALA A 3 -11.90 0.81 3.42
N VAL A 4 -13.08 1.23 2.96
CA VAL A 4 -14.22 1.57 3.81
C VAL A 4 -15.53 1.09 3.18
N GLU A 5 -16.39 0.53 4.02
CA GLU A 5 -17.78 0.22 3.66
C GLU A 5 -18.66 1.45 3.82
N THR A 6 -19.56 1.67 2.87
CA THR A 6 -20.57 2.72 2.96
C THR A 6 -21.95 2.14 3.21
N SER A 7 -22.89 2.98 3.67
CA SER A 7 -24.29 2.57 3.80
C SER A 7 -25.01 2.43 2.45
N LEU A 8 -24.35 2.77 1.35
CA LEU A 8 -24.89 2.61 0.00
C LEU A 8 -24.93 1.14 -0.39
N THR A 9 -25.87 0.84 -1.27
CA THR A 9 -26.00 -0.43 -1.98
C THR A 9 -25.82 -0.23 -3.48
N ALA A 10 -25.72 -1.31 -4.23
CA ALA A 10 -25.64 -1.27 -5.69
C ALA A 10 -26.80 -0.51 -6.34
N GLU A 11 -28.00 -0.52 -5.73
CA GLU A 11 -29.19 0.19 -6.24
C GLU A 11 -29.11 1.71 -6.06
N ASP A 12 -28.25 2.18 -5.16
CA ASP A 12 -28.03 3.60 -4.93
C ASP A 12 -27.02 4.21 -5.92
N LEU A 13 -26.29 3.36 -6.66
CA LEU A 13 -25.33 3.81 -7.66
C LEU A 13 -26.06 4.30 -8.93
N PRO A 14 -25.53 5.35 -9.59
CA PRO A 14 -26.08 5.79 -10.86
C PRO A 14 -25.90 4.72 -11.96
N ASN A 15 -26.76 4.76 -12.98
CA ASN A 15 -26.71 3.82 -14.10
C ASN A 15 -25.38 3.87 -14.88
N SER A 16 -24.72 5.04 -14.90
CA SER A 16 -23.37 5.22 -15.42
C SER A 16 -22.46 5.73 -14.31
N LEU A 17 -21.28 5.14 -14.20
CA LEU A 17 -20.26 5.56 -13.23
C LEU A 17 -19.23 6.52 -13.85
N GLU A 18 -19.39 6.91 -15.12
CA GLU A 18 -18.44 7.77 -15.84
C GLU A 18 -18.25 9.12 -15.15
N ASP A 19 -19.34 9.82 -14.82
CA ASP A 19 -19.28 11.11 -14.12
C ASP A 19 -18.61 10.99 -12.75
N LEU A 20 -18.86 9.89 -12.05
CA LEU A 20 -18.20 9.61 -10.77
C LEU A 20 -16.71 9.34 -10.95
N ARG A 21 -16.32 8.58 -11.98
CA ARG A 21 -14.91 8.36 -12.32
C ARG A 21 -14.22 9.69 -12.59
N LEU A 22 -14.81 10.55 -13.41
CA LEU A 22 -14.27 11.88 -13.72
C LEU A 22 -14.20 12.78 -12.48
N ALA A 23 -15.21 12.75 -11.61
CA ALA A 23 -15.20 13.51 -10.36
C ALA A 23 -14.07 13.04 -9.42
N ILE A 24 -13.82 11.73 -9.34
CA ILE A 24 -12.69 11.18 -8.57
C ILE A 24 -11.35 11.60 -9.21
N GLU A 25 -11.23 11.51 -10.53
CA GLU A 25 -10.03 11.91 -11.27
C GLU A 25 -9.68 13.39 -11.09
N LEU A 26 -10.71 14.26 -11.00
CA LEU A 26 -10.55 15.68 -10.68
C LEU A 26 -10.22 15.92 -9.20
N GLY A 27 -10.84 15.14 -8.30
CA GLY A 27 -10.67 15.28 -6.85
C GLY A 27 -9.35 14.69 -6.32
N VAL A 28 -8.73 13.76 -7.03
CA VAL A 28 -7.48 13.10 -6.62
C VAL A 28 -6.46 13.14 -7.77
N PRO A 29 -5.39 13.98 -7.65
CA PRO A 29 -4.33 14.00 -8.65
C PRO A 29 -3.68 12.63 -8.81
N HIS A 30 -3.48 12.23 -10.06
CA HIS A 30 -2.97 10.92 -10.44
C HIS A 30 -2.12 11.03 -11.71
N GLY A 31 -1.33 9.99 -11.98
CA GLY A 31 -0.37 9.99 -13.07
C GLY A 31 0.96 10.63 -12.73
N ARG A 32 1.76 10.90 -13.77
CA ARG A 32 3.08 11.52 -13.64
C ARG A 32 3.54 12.15 -14.95
N THR A 33 3.98 13.39 -14.88
CA THR A 33 4.75 14.12 -15.89
C THR A 33 6.04 14.66 -15.25
N HIS A 34 7.00 15.09 -16.07
CA HIS A 34 8.25 15.73 -15.59
C HIS A 34 9.01 14.95 -14.49
N GLY A 35 8.93 13.61 -14.51
CA GLY A 35 9.57 12.76 -13.50
C GLY A 35 8.94 12.78 -12.11
N GLY A 36 7.90 13.59 -11.86
CA GLY A 36 7.22 13.71 -10.56
C GLY A 36 7.90 14.63 -9.54
N TYR A 37 8.90 15.41 -9.97
CA TYR A 37 9.63 16.34 -9.09
C TYR A 37 9.22 17.81 -9.28
N SER A 38 8.52 18.11 -10.37
CA SER A 38 8.10 19.46 -10.71
C SER A 38 6.81 19.83 -10.00
N GLY A 39 6.71 21.08 -9.53
CA GLY A 39 5.43 21.67 -9.11
C GLY A 39 4.42 21.84 -10.25
N ALA A 40 4.78 21.50 -11.50
CA ALA A 40 3.87 21.40 -12.63
C ALA A 40 3.53 19.94 -13.00
N ASP A 41 3.89 18.96 -12.17
CA ASP A 41 3.52 17.56 -12.39
C ASP A 41 2.00 17.41 -12.43
N ALA A 42 1.50 16.75 -13.47
CA ALA A 42 0.08 16.45 -13.64
C ALA A 42 -0.47 15.56 -12.53
N GLY A 43 0.36 14.69 -11.95
CA GLY A 43 0.01 13.84 -10.81
C GLY A 43 0.13 14.51 -9.44
N SER A 44 0.20 15.84 -9.41
CA SER A 44 0.34 16.65 -8.20
C SER A 44 -0.74 17.73 -8.13
N TRP A 45 -0.84 18.43 -7.00
CA TRP A 45 -1.71 19.59 -6.84
C TRP A 45 -1.28 20.84 -7.64
N ARG A 46 -0.19 20.76 -8.41
CA ARG A 46 0.33 21.84 -9.27
C ARG A 46 0.52 23.19 -8.56
N ASN A 47 1.02 23.17 -7.32
CA ASN A 47 1.12 24.33 -6.40
C ASN A 47 -0.22 24.93 -5.96
N SER A 48 -1.34 24.27 -6.22
CA SER A 48 -2.68 24.61 -5.74
C SER A 48 -3.15 23.59 -4.68
N VAL A 49 -2.35 23.44 -3.63
CA VAL A 49 -2.58 22.42 -2.59
C VAL A 49 -3.82 22.78 -1.75
N PRO A 50 -4.81 21.87 -1.60
CA PRO A 50 -6.00 22.12 -0.81
C PRO A 50 -5.70 22.46 0.67
N THR A 51 -6.55 23.29 1.30
CA THR A 51 -6.33 23.76 2.68
C THR A 51 -6.24 22.63 3.69
N ASN A 52 -7.08 21.60 3.59
CA ASN A 52 -7.04 20.42 4.47
C ASN A 52 -5.70 19.66 4.33
N VAL A 53 -5.18 19.51 3.11
CA VAL A 53 -3.87 18.90 2.84
C VAL A 53 -2.74 19.71 3.49
N GLN A 54 -2.76 21.04 3.33
CA GLN A 54 -1.79 21.94 3.96
C GLN A 54 -1.81 21.85 5.49
N GLN A 55 -3.02 21.79 6.08
CA GLN A 55 -3.19 21.65 7.53
C GLN A 55 -2.64 20.32 8.04
N VAL A 56 -2.93 19.20 7.37
CA VAL A 56 -2.38 17.88 7.72
C VAL A 56 -0.85 17.90 7.64
N TRP A 57 -0.28 18.44 6.56
CA TRP A 57 1.16 18.58 6.43
C TRP A 57 1.77 19.36 7.59
N LYS A 58 1.26 20.57 7.84
CA LYS A 58 1.76 21.46 8.90
C LYS A 58 1.69 20.80 10.27
N ARG A 59 0.59 20.10 10.57
CA ARG A 59 0.33 19.53 11.89
C ARG A 59 1.06 18.21 12.15
N HIS A 60 1.24 17.38 11.13
CA HIS A 60 1.64 15.98 11.33
C HIS A 60 2.96 15.58 10.67
N LEU A 61 3.47 16.37 9.72
CA LEU A 61 4.59 15.94 8.85
C LEU A 61 5.72 16.98 8.77
N ALA A 62 5.41 18.27 8.81
CA ALA A 62 6.35 19.33 8.44
C ALA A 62 7.59 19.42 9.35
N ASP A 63 7.43 19.33 10.66
CA ASP A 63 8.55 19.56 11.59
C ASP A 63 9.54 18.39 11.58
N ASP A 64 9.05 17.15 11.64
CA ASP A 64 9.87 15.96 11.46
C ASP A 64 10.54 15.93 10.07
N PHE A 65 9.87 16.44 9.04
CA PHE A 65 10.45 16.51 7.70
C PHE A 65 11.60 17.53 7.63
N LYS A 66 11.50 18.67 8.31
CA LYS A 66 12.62 19.63 8.40
C LYS A 66 13.82 18.98 9.10
N GLU A 67 13.57 18.24 10.18
CA GLU A 67 14.62 17.50 10.87
C GLU A 67 15.24 16.42 9.98
N LEU A 68 14.43 15.70 9.20
CA LEU A 68 14.91 14.74 8.20
C LEU A 68 15.84 15.41 7.18
N CYS A 69 15.45 16.57 6.63
CA CYS A 69 16.28 17.32 5.69
C CYS A 69 17.57 17.86 6.32
N ARG A 70 17.54 18.23 7.62
CA ARG A 70 18.73 18.65 8.36
C ARG A 70 19.77 17.53 8.44
N ARG A 71 19.32 16.28 8.61
CA ARG A 71 20.20 15.10 8.65
C ARG A 71 20.61 14.66 7.25
N HIS A 72 19.67 14.71 6.30
CA HIS A 72 19.80 14.17 4.95
C HIS A 72 19.19 15.11 3.91
N ALA A 73 19.94 16.13 3.50
CA ALA A 73 19.46 17.17 2.57
C ALA A 73 18.99 16.60 1.21
N GLN A 74 19.46 15.41 0.81
CA GLN A 74 19.06 14.74 -0.43
C GLN A 74 17.57 14.39 -0.51
N VAL A 75 16.84 14.43 0.63
CA VAL A 75 15.41 14.10 0.72
C VAL A 75 14.50 15.30 0.44
N GLU A 76 15.02 16.54 0.48
CA GLU A 76 14.19 17.75 0.42
C GLU A 76 13.41 17.90 -0.90
N ASN A 77 14.08 17.66 -2.03
CA ASN A 77 13.60 18.01 -3.37
C ASN A 77 12.73 16.91 -4.02
N THR A 78 11.64 16.53 -3.36
CA THR A 78 10.72 15.48 -3.82
C THR A 78 9.26 15.92 -3.97
N ASN A 79 9.02 17.24 -4.03
CA ASN A 79 7.69 17.84 -4.26
C ASN A 79 6.62 17.35 -3.24
N ASN A 80 7.05 17.21 -1.98
CA ASN A 80 6.38 16.42 -0.93
C ASN A 80 4.96 16.86 -0.62
N LEU A 81 4.78 18.16 -0.41
CA LEU A 81 3.48 18.73 -0.07
C LEU A 81 2.51 18.65 -1.26
N ASN A 82 2.98 18.93 -2.47
CA ASN A 82 2.17 18.85 -3.69
C ASN A 82 1.75 17.42 -4.04
N HIS A 83 2.41 16.40 -3.50
CA HIS A 83 2.04 15.00 -3.69
C HIS A 83 1.27 14.39 -2.51
N LEU A 84 1.04 15.14 -1.42
CA LEU A 84 0.25 14.63 -0.31
C LEU A 84 -1.24 14.62 -0.68
N GLY A 85 -1.90 13.47 -0.55
CA GLY A 85 -3.27 13.25 -1.03
C GLY A 85 -3.34 12.93 -2.53
N THR A 86 -2.32 12.28 -3.10
CA THR A 86 -2.27 11.94 -4.54
C THR A 86 -2.05 10.44 -4.78
N LEU A 87 -2.56 9.96 -5.92
CA LEU A 87 -2.53 8.54 -6.28
C LEU A 87 -1.22 8.12 -6.93
N GLY A 88 -0.70 9.00 -7.80
CA GLY A 88 0.27 8.74 -8.87
C GLY A 88 0.21 7.36 -9.53
N THR A 89 1.35 6.77 -9.91
CA THR A 89 1.40 5.75 -10.98
C THR A 89 1.62 4.30 -10.53
N GLY A 90 1.53 3.36 -11.47
CA GLY A 90 1.90 1.96 -11.32
C GLY A 90 0.73 1.10 -10.84
N ASN A 91 0.98 0.27 -9.83
CA ASN A 91 -0.07 -0.57 -9.23
C ASN A 91 -0.98 0.20 -8.24
N HIS A 92 -0.85 1.52 -8.18
CA HIS A 92 -1.74 2.37 -7.43
C HIS A 92 -3.09 2.52 -8.14
N PHE A 93 -4.17 2.59 -7.38
CA PHE A 93 -5.53 2.66 -7.88
C PHE A 93 -6.51 3.22 -6.82
N ILE A 94 -7.68 3.65 -7.29
CA ILE A 94 -8.89 3.86 -6.49
C ILE A 94 -9.99 3.03 -7.13
N GLU A 95 -10.75 2.30 -6.33
CA GLU A 95 -11.81 1.40 -6.79
C GLU A 95 -13.09 1.64 -5.99
N LEU A 96 -14.21 1.57 -6.69
CA LEU A 96 -15.48 1.26 -6.05
C LEU A 96 -15.79 -0.20 -6.32
N CYS A 97 -16.17 -0.90 -5.27
CA CYS A 97 -16.46 -2.32 -5.30
C CYS A 97 -17.83 -2.60 -4.68
N LEU A 98 -18.40 -3.74 -5.04
CA LEU A 98 -19.59 -4.30 -4.44
C LEU A 98 -19.22 -5.54 -3.66
N ASP A 99 -19.75 -5.65 -2.44
CA ASP A 99 -19.73 -6.89 -1.68
C ASP A 99 -20.67 -7.91 -2.34
N ASP A 100 -20.11 -8.96 -2.95
CA ASP A 100 -20.91 -9.97 -3.66
C ASP A 100 -21.37 -11.13 -2.75
N GLN A 101 -20.96 -11.18 -1.47
CA GLN A 101 -21.34 -12.25 -0.53
C GLN A 101 -22.58 -11.93 0.32
N LEU A 102 -22.90 -10.65 0.47
CA LEU A 102 -24.06 -10.22 1.26
C LEU A 102 -25.36 -10.22 0.45
N PRO A 103 -26.52 -10.44 1.10
CA PRO A 103 -27.83 -10.35 0.45
C PRO A 103 -28.12 -8.96 -0.12
N ARG A 104 -27.47 -7.92 0.43
CA ARG A 104 -27.41 -6.57 -0.15
C ARG A 104 -25.98 -6.25 -0.52
N LYS A 105 -25.77 -5.88 -1.79
CA LYS A 105 -24.45 -5.56 -2.32
C LYS A 105 -24.02 -4.17 -1.88
N HIS A 106 -23.39 -4.07 -0.72
CA HIS A 106 -22.90 -2.80 -0.19
C HIS A 106 -21.75 -2.24 -1.02
N VAL A 107 -21.69 -0.91 -1.12
CA VAL A 107 -20.63 -0.21 -1.85
C VAL A 107 -19.44 0.02 -0.94
N TRP A 108 -18.28 -0.43 -1.41
CA TRP A 108 -16.99 -0.23 -0.78
C TRP A 108 -16.15 0.74 -1.61
N VAL A 109 -15.40 1.60 -0.91
CA VAL A 109 -14.32 2.37 -1.50
C VAL A 109 -13.01 1.74 -1.08
N MET A 110 -12.15 1.41 -2.04
CA MET A 110 -10.82 0.85 -1.79
C MET A 110 -9.78 1.63 -2.57
N LEU A 111 -8.64 1.94 -1.96
CA LEU A 111 -7.53 2.56 -2.69
C LEU A 111 -6.16 2.07 -2.23
N HIS A 112 -5.24 2.09 -3.18
CA HIS A 112 -3.86 1.68 -3.02
C HIS A 112 -2.93 2.82 -3.42
N SER A 113 -2.23 3.38 -2.43
CA SER A 113 -1.13 4.33 -2.64
C SER A 113 -0.14 4.25 -1.46
N GLY A 114 1.07 4.74 -1.69
CA GLY A 114 2.16 4.77 -0.73
C GLY A 114 2.64 6.18 -0.38
N SER A 115 3.90 6.26 0.00
CA SER A 115 4.63 7.48 0.40
C SER A 115 5.16 8.29 -0.79
N ARG A 116 4.61 8.10 -1.99
CA ARG A 116 4.98 8.83 -3.22
C ARG A 116 6.50 8.88 -3.47
N GLY A 117 6.99 9.96 -4.09
CA GLY A 117 8.41 10.14 -4.42
C GLY A 117 9.31 10.22 -3.18
N VAL A 118 8.82 10.77 -2.07
CA VAL A 118 9.62 10.97 -0.86
C VAL A 118 10.06 9.67 -0.21
N GLY A 119 9.16 8.69 -0.10
CA GLY A 119 9.55 7.39 0.43
C GLY A 119 10.49 6.62 -0.51
N ASN A 120 10.35 6.79 -1.83
CA ASN A 120 11.32 6.23 -2.77
C ASN A 120 12.71 6.85 -2.59
N ARG A 121 12.78 8.17 -2.40
CA ARG A 121 14.03 8.89 -2.13
C ARG A 121 14.67 8.45 -0.82
N ILE A 122 13.89 8.35 0.26
CA ILE A 122 14.35 7.84 1.56
C ILE A 122 14.90 6.41 1.38
N GLY A 123 14.14 5.51 0.78
CA GLY A 123 14.57 4.12 0.57
C GLY A 123 15.87 4.04 -0.23
N SER A 124 15.97 4.80 -1.33
CA SER A 124 17.18 4.81 -2.16
C SER A 124 18.40 5.34 -1.41
N LEU A 125 18.23 6.42 -0.64
CA LEU A 125 19.31 6.99 0.17
C LEU A 125 19.87 5.96 1.17
N PHE A 126 19.00 5.32 1.96
CA PHE A 126 19.46 4.41 3.01
C PHE A 126 19.96 3.07 2.47
N ILE A 127 19.51 2.64 1.29
CA ILE A 127 20.12 1.50 0.58
C ILE A 127 21.58 1.83 0.22
N GLU A 128 21.84 3.01 -0.34
CA GLU A 128 23.20 3.42 -0.72
C GLU A 128 24.09 3.65 0.51
N LEU A 129 23.55 4.15 1.63
CA LEU A 129 24.29 4.24 2.89
C LEU A 129 24.63 2.85 3.44
N ALA A 130 23.67 1.92 3.42
CA ALA A 130 23.91 0.54 3.86
C ALA A 130 25.00 -0.14 3.02
N LYS A 131 25.00 0.03 1.70
CA LYS A 131 26.05 -0.50 0.81
C LYS A 131 27.43 0.05 1.19
N LYS A 132 27.54 1.36 1.41
CA LYS A 132 28.80 2.01 1.84
C LYS A 132 29.27 1.51 3.20
N ASP A 133 28.37 1.31 4.16
CA ASP A 133 28.72 0.78 5.48
C ASP A 133 29.27 -0.66 5.41
N MET A 134 28.76 -1.47 4.47
CA MET A 134 29.26 -2.84 4.25
C MET A 134 30.62 -2.85 3.58
N GLU A 135 30.81 -2.02 2.55
CA GLU A 135 32.10 -1.83 1.87
C GLU A 135 33.18 -1.36 2.85
N ALA A 136 32.88 -0.37 3.69
CA ALA A 136 33.81 0.16 4.69
C ALA A 136 34.25 -0.88 5.73
N ARG A 137 33.40 -1.87 6.00
CA ARG A 137 33.69 -2.99 6.92
C ARG A 137 34.27 -4.22 6.24
N MET A 138 34.50 -4.17 4.92
CA MET A 138 34.97 -5.30 4.11
C MET A 138 34.11 -6.55 4.26
N LEU A 139 32.79 -6.37 4.44
CA LEU A 139 31.83 -7.47 4.53
C LEU A 139 31.40 -7.89 3.13
N HIS A 140 31.66 -9.16 2.78
CA HIS A 140 31.21 -9.73 1.52
C HIS A 140 29.79 -10.29 1.66
N LEU A 141 28.84 -9.61 1.02
CA LEU A 141 27.46 -10.08 0.91
C LEU A 141 27.30 -10.98 -0.31
N PRO A 142 26.37 -11.96 -0.29
CA PRO A 142 26.01 -12.73 -1.48
C PRO A 142 25.48 -11.85 -2.62
N ASP A 143 24.84 -10.74 -2.27
CA ASP A 143 24.34 -9.71 -3.19
C ASP A 143 24.40 -8.35 -2.48
N ALA A 144 24.82 -7.30 -3.19
CA ALA A 144 24.90 -5.94 -2.65
C ALA A 144 23.51 -5.37 -2.28
N ASP A 145 22.43 -5.86 -2.90
CA ASP A 145 21.05 -5.47 -2.57
C ASP A 145 20.55 -6.10 -1.26
N LEU A 146 21.36 -6.95 -0.61
CA LEU A 146 21.14 -7.44 0.75
C LEU A 146 21.85 -6.57 1.82
N ALA A 147 22.36 -5.40 1.44
CA ALA A 147 22.95 -4.47 2.40
C ALA A 147 21.94 -4.05 3.48
N TYR A 148 22.43 -3.93 4.71
CA TYR A 148 21.62 -3.62 5.89
C TYR A 148 22.30 -2.58 6.78
N LEU A 149 21.54 -2.03 7.73
CA LEU A 149 22.03 -1.10 8.74
C LEU A 149 22.00 -1.78 10.10
N ASP A 150 23.06 -1.64 10.89
CA ASP A 150 23.16 -2.26 12.21
C ASP A 150 22.48 -1.40 13.28
N GLU A 151 21.65 -2.03 14.10
CA GLU A 151 21.01 -1.38 15.25
C GLU A 151 22.06 -0.78 16.19
N GLY A 152 21.81 0.43 16.66
CA GLY A 152 22.76 1.22 17.47
C GLY A 152 23.68 2.14 16.67
N THR A 153 23.72 2.03 15.34
CA THR A 153 24.46 2.99 14.49
C THR A 153 23.66 4.27 14.22
N ALA A 154 24.37 5.32 13.81
CA ALA A 154 23.75 6.59 13.42
C ALA A 154 22.87 6.41 12.18
N HIS A 155 23.36 5.73 11.13
CA HIS A 155 22.58 5.47 9.91
C HIS A 155 21.33 4.65 10.20
N PHE A 156 21.38 3.65 11.08
CA PHE A 156 20.20 2.91 11.51
C PHE A 156 19.17 3.81 12.19
N SER A 157 19.61 4.62 13.17
CA SER A 157 18.72 5.51 13.91
C SER A 157 18.04 6.54 12.99
N ASP A 158 18.79 7.06 12.03
CA ASP A 158 18.28 7.97 11.01
C ASP A 158 17.31 7.29 10.05
N TYR A 159 17.60 6.04 9.65
CA TYR A 159 16.70 5.25 8.81
C TYR A 159 15.37 5.00 9.51
N ILE A 160 15.38 4.57 10.77
CA ILE A 160 14.15 4.34 11.54
C ILE A 160 13.32 5.62 11.63
N PHE A 161 13.94 6.76 11.93
CA PHE A 161 13.24 8.05 11.94
C PHE A 161 12.62 8.37 10.56
N ALA A 162 13.38 8.18 9.48
CA ALA A 162 12.94 8.47 8.13
C ALA A 162 11.82 7.55 7.63
N VAL A 163 11.93 6.24 7.87
CA VAL A 163 10.95 5.25 7.40
C VAL A 163 9.64 5.34 8.18
N GLU A 164 9.70 5.63 9.49
CA GLU A 164 8.50 5.90 10.28
C GLU A 164 7.78 7.17 9.80
N TRP A 165 8.55 8.23 9.45
CA TRP A 165 7.97 9.43 8.84
C TRP A 165 7.30 9.11 7.49
N ALA A 166 7.96 8.33 6.63
CA ALA A 166 7.41 7.91 5.33
C ALA A 166 6.14 7.06 5.50
N GLN A 167 6.09 6.21 6.53
CA GLN A 167 4.89 5.45 6.92
C GLN A 167 3.76 6.40 7.32
N ARG A 168 4.00 7.40 8.19
CA ARG A 168 2.98 8.41 8.54
C ARG A 168 2.50 9.20 7.33
N TYR A 169 3.42 9.61 6.45
CA TYR A 169 3.08 10.27 5.19
C TYR A 169 2.16 9.39 4.34
N ALA A 170 2.50 8.11 4.14
CA ALA A 170 1.69 7.19 3.35
C ALA A 170 0.30 6.96 3.97
N TRP A 171 0.21 6.92 5.29
CA TRP A 171 -1.07 6.80 6.00
C TRP A 171 -1.96 8.00 5.74
N TRP A 172 -1.44 9.23 5.93
CA TRP A 172 -2.17 10.47 5.67
C TRP A 172 -2.50 10.67 4.19
N ASN A 173 -1.59 10.28 3.30
CA ASN A 173 -1.83 10.29 1.85
C ASN A 173 -3.11 9.49 1.51
N ARG A 174 -3.26 8.30 2.09
CA ARG A 174 -4.45 7.46 1.91
C ARG A 174 -5.71 8.04 2.53
N GLN A 175 -5.62 8.63 3.72
CA GLN A 175 -6.79 9.26 4.36
C GLN A 175 -7.31 10.45 3.54
N LEU A 176 -6.42 11.36 3.12
CA LEU A 176 -6.78 12.54 2.34
C LEU A 176 -7.40 12.16 0.99
N MET A 177 -6.89 11.11 0.33
CA MET A 177 -7.53 10.59 -0.88
C MET A 177 -8.88 9.96 -0.60
N LEU A 178 -9.03 9.19 0.49
CA LEU A 178 -10.32 8.61 0.85
C LEU A 178 -11.37 9.72 1.07
N ASP A 179 -11.01 10.77 1.81
CA ASP A 179 -11.88 11.92 2.04
C ASP A 179 -12.29 12.59 0.71
N ALA A 180 -11.34 12.80 -0.21
CA ALA A 180 -11.61 13.37 -1.52
C ALA A 180 -12.53 12.49 -2.37
N VAL A 181 -12.35 11.16 -2.34
CA VAL A 181 -13.24 10.21 -3.02
C VAL A 181 -14.65 10.25 -2.43
N LEU A 182 -14.78 10.28 -1.10
CA LEU A 182 -16.09 10.38 -0.44
C LEU A 182 -16.79 11.72 -0.77
N VAL A 183 -16.05 12.81 -0.94
CA VAL A 183 -16.60 14.08 -1.42
C VAL A 183 -17.08 13.97 -2.87
N ALA A 184 -16.29 13.38 -3.77
CA ALA A 184 -16.70 13.14 -5.16
C ALA A 184 -17.97 12.27 -5.24
N MET A 185 -18.03 11.19 -4.46
CA MET A 185 -19.21 10.34 -4.36
C MET A 185 -20.46 11.11 -3.92
N ARG A 186 -20.36 11.97 -2.89
CA ARG A 186 -21.49 12.81 -2.45
C ARG A 186 -21.93 13.84 -3.48
N GLY A 187 -21.06 14.21 -4.42
CA GLY A 187 -21.41 15.10 -5.53
C GLY A 187 -22.15 14.40 -6.67
N CYS A 188 -21.95 13.09 -6.83
CA CYS A 188 -22.52 12.32 -7.95
C CYS A 188 -23.66 11.37 -7.55
N ILE A 189 -23.77 11.01 -6.27
CA ILE A 189 -24.76 10.06 -5.74
C ILE A 189 -25.80 10.84 -4.94
N ALA A 190 -27.07 10.74 -5.37
CA ALA A 190 -28.18 11.47 -4.75
C ALA A 190 -28.53 10.95 -3.35
N THR A 191 -28.41 9.63 -3.13
CA THR A 191 -28.68 8.99 -1.85
C THR A 191 -27.65 9.44 -0.80
N PRO A 192 -28.06 10.06 0.32
CA PRO A 192 -27.16 10.38 1.42
C PRO A 192 -26.62 9.09 2.05
N PHE A 193 -25.34 9.09 2.43
CA PHE A 193 -24.71 7.90 3.01
C PHE A 193 -23.67 8.23 4.08
N THR A 194 -23.40 7.24 4.91
CA THR A 194 -22.33 7.24 5.92
C THR A 194 -21.32 6.13 5.63
N THR A 195 -20.17 6.19 6.28
CA THR A 195 -19.24 5.06 6.35
C THR A 195 -19.61 4.19 7.54
N VAL A 196 -19.85 2.90 7.30
CA VAL A 196 -20.42 1.97 8.28
C VAL A 196 -19.34 1.28 9.10
N GLN A 197 -18.22 0.94 8.48
CA GLN A 197 -17.09 0.27 9.13
C GLN A 197 -15.88 1.20 9.29
N ALA A 198 -15.10 1.01 10.36
CA ALA A 198 -13.82 1.70 10.51
C ALA A 198 -12.91 1.37 9.32
N ALA A 199 -12.38 2.40 8.67
CA ALA A 199 -11.54 2.24 7.49
C ALA A 199 -10.33 1.35 7.80
N VAL A 200 -10.17 0.26 7.06
CA VAL A 200 -8.98 -0.60 7.15
C VAL A 200 -7.84 0.16 6.49
N ASN A 201 -6.90 0.71 7.24
CA ASN A 201 -5.76 1.44 6.67
C ASN A 201 -4.43 0.72 6.98
N CYS A 202 -4.02 -0.17 6.08
CA CYS A 202 -2.87 -1.06 6.28
C CYS A 202 -1.64 -0.64 5.44
N HIS A 203 -0.45 -0.89 5.98
CA HIS A 203 0.81 -0.84 5.23
C HIS A 203 1.19 -2.23 4.73
N HIS A 204 1.87 -2.29 3.59
CA HIS A 204 2.44 -3.55 3.05
C HIS A 204 3.91 -3.43 2.63
N ASN A 205 4.51 -2.25 2.85
CA ASN A 205 5.94 -1.97 2.75
C ASN A 205 6.27 -1.07 3.94
N TYR A 206 6.76 -1.67 5.04
CA TYR A 206 7.00 -0.95 6.29
C TYR A 206 7.92 -1.75 7.21
N VAL A 207 8.43 -1.06 8.22
CA VAL A 207 9.11 -1.67 9.35
C VAL A 207 8.33 -1.39 10.63
N GLU A 208 8.36 -2.32 11.56
CA GLU A 208 7.84 -2.14 12.90
C GLU A 208 8.69 -2.89 13.91
N ARG A 209 8.74 -2.37 15.15
CA ARG A 209 9.35 -3.09 16.27
C ARG A 209 8.30 -4.00 16.88
N ILE A 210 8.62 -5.29 16.96
CA ILE A 210 7.75 -6.32 17.53
C ILE A 210 8.50 -7.10 18.60
N ARG A 211 7.74 -7.80 19.44
CA ARG A 211 8.27 -8.71 20.43
C ARG A 211 7.96 -10.15 20.00
N ILE A 212 8.97 -11.00 20.00
CA ILE A 212 8.86 -12.40 19.60
C ILE A 212 9.48 -13.34 20.64
N PRO A 213 8.93 -14.56 20.81
CA PRO A 213 9.57 -15.59 21.62
C PRO A 213 10.74 -16.18 20.85
N ILE A 214 11.91 -16.19 21.47
CA ILE A 214 13.12 -16.84 20.93
C ILE A 214 13.54 -17.95 21.88
N ARG A 215 13.87 -19.12 21.32
CA ARG A 215 14.40 -20.24 22.09
C ARG A 215 15.71 -19.84 22.73
N GLU A 216 15.85 -20.07 24.04
CA GLU A 216 17.16 -20.02 24.66
C GLU A 216 18.04 -21.12 24.06
N GLN A 217 19.18 -20.75 23.48
CA GLN A 217 20.21 -21.73 23.14
C GLN A 217 20.78 -22.25 24.45
N GLY A 218 20.42 -23.49 24.82
CA GLY A 218 21.17 -24.24 25.82
C GLY A 218 22.60 -24.43 25.31
N GLN A 219 23.59 -24.21 26.17
CA GLN A 219 25.00 -24.47 25.85
C GLN A 219 25.13 -25.87 25.22
N GLU A 220 25.65 -25.93 24.00
CA GLU A 220 26.05 -27.19 23.36
C GLU A 220 27.08 -27.88 24.28
N GLY A 221 26.65 -28.90 25.01
CA GLY A 221 27.57 -29.60 25.91
C GLY A 221 27.00 -30.61 26.89
N HIS A 222 25.69 -30.65 27.16
CA HIS A 222 25.15 -31.67 28.08
C HIS A 222 23.88 -32.33 27.54
N ALA A 223 23.95 -33.67 27.57
CA ALA A 223 23.04 -34.68 27.07
C ALA A 223 21.56 -34.28 26.94
N ALA A 224 20.99 -34.65 25.79
CA ALA A 224 19.58 -34.57 25.46
C ALA A 224 18.68 -35.13 26.57
N SER A 225 17.96 -34.24 27.24
CA SER A 225 16.80 -34.58 28.05
C SER A 225 15.55 -33.90 27.47
N ALA A 226 14.62 -34.74 27.01
CA ALA A 226 13.23 -34.50 26.62
C ALA A 226 12.93 -33.44 25.51
N PRO A 227 12.26 -33.83 24.41
CA PRO A 227 11.73 -32.87 23.45
C PRO A 227 10.50 -32.17 24.06
N GLY A 228 10.59 -30.88 24.38
CA GLY A 228 9.37 -30.08 24.59
C GLY A 228 9.40 -28.95 25.62
N GLN A 229 10.46 -28.74 26.40
CA GLN A 229 10.53 -27.63 27.36
C GLN A 229 11.84 -26.85 27.19
N GLY A 230 12.02 -26.22 26.03
CA GLY A 230 12.99 -25.14 25.93
C GLY A 230 12.41 -23.90 26.60
N ALA A 231 13.17 -23.24 27.46
CA ALA A 231 12.82 -21.91 27.94
C ALA A 231 12.79 -20.95 26.72
N PHE A 232 11.73 -20.16 26.63
CA PHE A 232 11.61 -19.09 25.64
C PHE A 232 11.81 -17.77 26.36
N ARG A 233 12.63 -16.89 25.77
CA ARG A 233 12.74 -15.50 26.19
C ARG A 233 12.08 -14.61 25.15
N GLU A 234 11.42 -13.56 25.61
CA GLU A 234 10.92 -12.52 24.73
C GLU A 234 12.08 -11.62 24.28
N GLN A 235 12.12 -11.31 22.98
CA GLN A 235 13.10 -10.39 22.41
C GLN A 235 12.39 -9.38 21.51
N ASP A 236 12.77 -8.11 21.66
CA ASP A 236 12.36 -7.06 20.74
C ASP A 236 13.21 -7.15 19.46
N VAL A 237 12.55 -7.12 18.30
CA VAL A 237 13.17 -7.19 16.97
C VAL A 237 12.49 -6.20 16.03
N TRP A 238 13.22 -5.78 14.98
CA TRP A 238 12.66 -5.01 13.88
C TRP A 238 12.18 -5.94 12.77
N LEU A 239 10.87 -5.97 12.53
CA LEU A 239 10.27 -6.73 11.44
C LEU A 239 10.10 -5.85 10.22
N THR A 240 10.73 -6.25 9.10
CA THR A 240 10.49 -5.65 7.79
C THR A 240 9.43 -6.45 7.03
N ARG A 241 8.39 -5.78 6.55
CA ARG A 241 7.45 -6.34 5.58
C ARG A 241 7.61 -5.61 4.25
N LYS A 242 7.89 -6.38 3.19
CA LYS A 242 7.97 -5.91 1.80
C LYS A 242 7.04 -6.76 0.95
N GLY A 243 5.91 -6.20 0.54
CA GLY A 243 4.83 -6.94 -0.11
C GLY A 243 4.11 -7.92 0.83
N ALA A 244 3.99 -7.57 2.11
CA ALA A 244 3.26 -8.36 3.10
C ALA A 244 2.52 -7.44 4.07
N THR A 245 1.36 -7.85 4.54
CA THR A 245 0.48 -7.06 5.41
C THR A 245 0.41 -7.69 6.81
N SER A 246 0.14 -6.89 7.84
CA SER A 246 -0.18 -7.42 9.17
C SER A 246 -1.42 -8.31 9.12
N ALA A 247 -1.37 -9.43 9.83
CA ALA A 247 -2.43 -10.41 10.00
C ALA A 247 -2.51 -10.86 11.46
N ARG A 248 -2.37 -9.90 12.39
CA ARG A 248 -2.54 -10.17 13.82
C ARG A 248 -3.96 -10.70 14.07
N MET A 249 -4.11 -11.46 15.15
CA MET A 249 -5.39 -12.08 15.49
C MET A 249 -6.52 -11.04 15.50
N GLY A 250 -7.53 -11.25 14.66
CA GLY A 250 -8.71 -10.39 14.57
C GLY A 250 -8.53 -9.09 13.78
N GLU A 251 -7.30 -8.74 13.38
CA GLU A 251 -6.99 -7.53 12.62
C GLU A 251 -7.54 -7.62 11.20
N LEU A 252 -8.22 -6.57 10.74
CA LEU A 252 -8.71 -6.51 9.38
C LEU A 252 -7.62 -6.01 8.43
N ALA A 253 -7.55 -6.61 7.25
CA ALA A 253 -6.66 -6.22 6.17
C ALA A 253 -7.39 -6.28 4.83
N VAL A 254 -6.76 -5.68 3.82
CA VAL A 254 -7.25 -5.69 2.44
C VAL A 254 -6.22 -6.42 1.59
N ILE A 255 -6.67 -7.37 0.77
CA ILE A 255 -5.84 -8.06 -0.21
C ILE A 255 -6.43 -7.82 -1.60
N PRO A 256 -5.91 -6.85 -2.37
CA PRO A 256 -6.42 -6.52 -3.68
C PRO A 256 -6.03 -7.55 -4.74
N GLY A 257 -6.96 -7.76 -5.66
CA GLY A 257 -6.68 -8.39 -6.94
C GLY A 257 -5.95 -7.44 -7.90
N SER A 258 -5.90 -7.85 -9.17
CA SER A 258 -5.67 -6.94 -10.28
C SER A 258 -6.95 -6.20 -10.66
N MET A 259 -6.84 -5.15 -11.46
CA MET A 259 -8.00 -4.57 -12.16
C MET A 259 -8.79 -5.68 -12.84
N GLY A 260 -10.12 -5.73 -12.65
CA GLY A 260 -10.97 -6.81 -13.16
C GLY A 260 -11.05 -8.08 -12.31
N ALA A 261 -10.17 -8.27 -11.33
CA ALA A 261 -10.24 -9.40 -10.40
C ALA A 261 -10.91 -9.01 -9.08
N CYS A 262 -11.33 -10.00 -8.31
CA CYS A 262 -11.87 -9.77 -6.98
C CYS A 262 -10.78 -9.27 -6.02
N SER A 263 -11.19 -8.46 -5.07
CA SER A 263 -10.39 -8.05 -3.90
C SER A 263 -11.02 -8.63 -2.64
N TYR A 264 -10.23 -8.78 -1.58
CA TYR A 264 -10.68 -9.45 -0.36
C TYR A 264 -10.51 -8.54 0.85
N ILE A 265 -11.55 -8.45 1.68
CA ILE A 265 -11.40 -8.02 3.07
C ILE A 265 -11.16 -9.27 3.89
N VAL A 266 -10.09 -9.28 4.67
CA VAL A 266 -9.66 -10.45 5.43
C VAL A 266 -9.47 -10.11 6.89
N ARG A 267 -9.51 -11.14 7.74
CA ARG A 267 -9.20 -11.06 9.17
C ARG A 267 -8.00 -11.94 9.48
N GLY A 268 -7.00 -11.39 10.16
CA GLY A 268 -5.79 -12.11 10.53
C GLY A 268 -6.07 -13.22 11.55
N LYS A 269 -5.45 -14.39 11.34
CA LYS A 269 -5.49 -15.53 12.26
C LYS A 269 -4.35 -15.51 13.29
N GLY A 270 -3.44 -14.52 13.22
CA GLY A 270 -2.37 -14.36 14.21
C GLY A 270 -1.30 -15.45 14.19
N SER A 271 -1.02 -16.04 13.03
CA SER A 271 -0.01 -17.10 12.91
C SER A 271 1.38 -16.61 13.35
N ALA A 272 1.93 -17.23 14.39
CA ALA A 272 3.26 -16.91 14.89
C ALA A 272 4.37 -17.28 13.88
N ALA A 273 4.14 -18.33 13.07
CA ALA A 273 5.11 -18.80 12.06
C ALA A 273 5.36 -17.76 10.96
N SER A 274 4.38 -16.90 10.67
CA SER A 274 4.51 -15.80 9.71
C SER A 274 4.79 -14.44 10.36
N TYR A 275 5.11 -14.42 11.66
CA TYR A 275 5.18 -13.19 12.46
C TYR A 275 3.91 -12.34 12.34
N CYS A 276 2.74 -13.00 12.37
CA CYS A 276 1.43 -12.40 12.18
C CYS A 276 1.36 -11.59 10.88
N SER A 277 1.79 -12.20 9.76
CA SER A 277 1.78 -11.56 8.44
C SER A 277 1.03 -12.39 7.42
N CYS A 278 0.49 -11.74 6.40
CA CYS A 278 -0.12 -12.37 5.23
C CYS A 278 0.33 -11.65 3.93
N SER A 279 -0.12 -12.15 2.78
CA SER A 279 0.17 -11.50 1.51
C SER A 279 -0.52 -10.12 1.38
N HIS A 280 -0.08 -9.33 0.41
CA HIS A 280 -0.66 -8.00 0.13
C HIS A 280 -1.43 -7.93 -1.20
N GLY A 281 -1.47 -9.01 -1.98
CA GLY A 281 -2.08 -9.03 -3.31
C GLY A 281 -1.48 -10.12 -4.22
N ALA A 282 -1.99 -10.22 -5.44
CA ALA A 282 -1.66 -11.30 -6.38
C ALA A 282 -0.19 -11.31 -6.85
N GLY A 283 0.45 -10.14 -6.91
CA GLY A 283 1.78 -9.99 -7.50
C GLY A 283 1.78 -10.11 -9.04
N ARG A 284 2.77 -9.50 -9.68
CA ARG A 284 2.85 -9.44 -11.14
C ARG A 284 3.34 -10.76 -11.74
N ARG A 285 2.75 -11.15 -12.87
CA ARG A 285 3.24 -12.24 -13.72
C ARG A 285 4.23 -11.74 -14.78
N TYR A 286 4.01 -10.53 -15.29
CA TYR A 286 4.85 -9.91 -16.31
C TYR A 286 5.39 -8.54 -15.86
N SER A 287 6.58 -8.19 -16.35
CA SER A 287 7.10 -6.82 -16.22
C SER A 287 6.16 -5.85 -16.94
N ARG A 288 6.22 -4.56 -16.59
CA ARG A 288 5.38 -3.53 -17.24
C ARG A 288 5.64 -3.45 -18.74
N GLY A 289 6.91 -3.49 -19.14
CA GLY A 289 7.32 -3.44 -20.54
C GLY A 289 6.87 -4.68 -21.33
N GLU A 290 6.89 -5.86 -20.70
CA GLU A 290 6.39 -7.09 -21.33
C GLU A 290 4.86 -7.06 -21.48
N ALA A 291 4.13 -6.64 -20.44
CA ALA A 291 2.68 -6.52 -20.50
C ALA A 291 2.21 -5.58 -21.63
N ARG A 292 2.84 -4.42 -21.80
CA ARG A 292 2.54 -3.48 -22.90
C ARG A 292 2.80 -4.04 -24.29
N ARG A 293 3.78 -4.94 -24.44
CA ARG A 293 4.06 -5.60 -25.72
C ARG A 293 3.08 -6.72 -26.03
N ARG A 294 2.51 -7.34 -24.99
CA ARG A 294 1.76 -8.58 -25.09
C ARG A 294 0.25 -8.39 -25.23
N PHE A 295 -0.29 -7.34 -24.65
CA PHE A 295 -1.73 -7.11 -24.58
C PHE A 295 -2.15 -5.90 -25.41
N THR A 296 -3.34 -5.96 -25.97
CA THR A 296 -3.96 -4.90 -26.76
C THR A 296 -5.04 -4.17 -25.96
N VAL A 297 -5.49 -3.01 -26.46
CA VAL A 297 -6.61 -2.28 -25.85
C VAL A 297 -7.90 -3.12 -25.89
N ALA A 298 -8.13 -3.87 -26.97
CA ALA A 298 -9.28 -4.76 -27.08
C ALA A 298 -9.26 -5.88 -26.02
N ASP A 299 -8.08 -6.46 -25.74
CA ASP A 299 -7.94 -7.45 -24.66
C ASP A 299 -8.29 -6.83 -23.30
N HIS A 300 -7.83 -5.61 -23.07
CA HIS A 300 -8.10 -4.88 -21.84
C HIS A 300 -9.57 -4.51 -21.68
N GLU A 301 -10.22 -4.03 -22.75
CA GLU A 301 -11.66 -3.76 -22.79
C GLU A 301 -12.48 -5.00 -22.48
N ALA A 302 -12.17 -6.13 -23.14
CA ALA A 302 -12.85 -7.40 -22.89
C ALA A 302 -12.67 -7.87 -21.44
N ALA A 303 -11.45 -7.75 -20.90
CA ALA A 303 -11.14 -8.22 -19.55
C ALA A 303 -11.66 -7.28 -18.44
N THR A 304 -12.16 -6.10 -18.79
CA THR A 304 -12.74 -5.12 -17.86
C THR A 304 -14.18 -4.76 -18.22
N LEU A 305 -14.87 -5.68 -18.89
CA LEU A 305 -16.29 -5.54 -19.21
C LEU A 305 -17.11 -5.41 -17.92
N GLY A 306 -18.00 -4.41 -17.87
CA GLY A 306 -18.79 -4.11 -16.68
C GLY A 306 -18.04 -3.32 -15.60
N ILE A 307 -16.82 -2.87 -15.88
CA ILE A 307 -16.02 -2.03 -14.99
C ILE A 307 -15.75 -0.69 -15.68
N GLU A 308 -16.18 0.39 -15.03
CA GLU A 308 -15.89 1.75 -15.47
C GLU A 308 -14.42 2.08 -15.19
N CYS A 309 -13.62 2.16 -16.24
CA CYS A 309 -12.22 2.53 -16.15
C CYS A 309 -11.70 3.05 -17.49
N ARG A 310 -10.54 3.69 -17.47
CA ARG A 310 -9.85 4.09 -18.72
C ARG A 310 -9.56 2.88 -19.61
N LYS A 311 -9.76 3.05 -20.91
CA LYS A 311 -9.54 2.02 -21.95
C LYS A 311 -8.56 2.55 -23.01
N ASP A 312 -7.33 2.81 -22.59
CA ASP A 312 -6.30 3.34 -23.49
C ASP A 312 -4.95 2.65 -23.27
N SER A 313 -4.02 2.88 -24.20
CA SER A 313 -2.72 2.19 -24.20
C SER A 313 -1.88 2.42 -22.93
N SER A 314 -2.14 3.49 -22.17
CA SER A 314 -1.36 3.82 -20.97
C SER A 314 -1.65 2.91 -19.78
N VAL A 315 -2.77 2.16 -19.80
CA VAL A 315 -3.15 1.25 -18.71
C VAL A 315 -2.88 -0.23 -19.01
N LEU A 316 -2.30 -0.55 -20.18
CA LEU A 316 -2.04 -1.93 -20.60
C LEU A 316 -1.07 -2.68 -19.69
N ASP A 317 -0.12 -2.01 -19.02
CA ASP A 317 0.75 -2.68 -18.06
C ASP A 317 0.03 -3.13 -16.79
N GLU A 318 -1.24 -2.80 -16.63
CA GLU A 318 -2.03 -3.09 -15.44
C GLU A 318 -3.28 -3.92 -15.75
N THR A 319 -3.41 -4.41 -16.99
CA THR A 319 -4.50 -5.34 -17.38
C THR A 319 -4.52 -6.59 -16.49
N PRO A 320 -5.70 -7.17 -16.18
CA PRO A 320 -5.80 -8.34 -15.29
C PRO A 320 -4.84 -9.48 -15.62
N ALA A 321 -4.63 -9.78 -16.91
CA ALA A 321 -3.73 -10.84 -17.36
C ALA A 321 -2.23 -10.59 -17.06
N ALA A 322 -1.85 -9.38 -16.63
CA ALA A 322 -0.50 -9.04 -16.18
C ALA A 322 -0.16 -9.57 -14.78
N TYR A 323 -1.15 -10.06 -14.05
CA TYR A 323 -1.05 -10.50 -12.65
C TYR A 323 -1.22 -12.01 -12.50
N LYS A 324 -0.81 -12.54 -11.35
CA LYS A 324 -1.13 -13.92 -10.96
C LYS A 324 -2.61 -14.02 -10.55
N SER A 325 -3.13 -15.25 -10.44
CA SER A 325 -4.47 -15.45 -9.88
C SER A 325 -4.47 -15.08 -8.40
N ILE A 326 -5.35 -14.14 -8.03
CA ILE A 326 -5.55 -13.76 -6.63
C ILE A 326 -6.12 -14.93 -5.82
N ASP A 327 -6.98 -15.75 -6.42
CA ASP A 327 -7.60 -16.90 -5.76
C ASP A 327 -6.57 -17.95 -5.36
N ALA A 328 -5.57 -18.19 -6.22
CA ALA A 328 -4.44 -19.07 -5.88
C ALA A 328 -3.61 -18.52 -4.71
N VAL A 329 -3.44 -17.19 -4.63
CA VAL A 329 -2.76 -16.55 -3.49
C VAL A 329 -3.59 -16.65 -2.22
N MET A 330 -4.91 -16.50 -2.30
CA MET A 330 -5.83 -16.69 -1.17
C MET A 330 -5.85 -18.13 -0.66
N ALA A 331 -5.87 -19.11 -1.56
CA ALA A 331 -5.83 -20.52 -1.19
C ALA A 331 -4.51 -20.91 -0.51
N ALA A 332 -3.39 -20.30 -0.89
CA ALA A 332 -2.07 -20.59 -0.34
C ALA A 332 -1.78 -19.96 1.04
N GLN A 333 -2.71 -19.19 1.58
CA GLN A 333 -2.58 -18.50 2.88
C GLN A 333 -3.82 -18.68 3.76
N ASP A 334 -4.58 -19.75 3.52
CA ASP A 334 -5.81 -20.04 4.26
C ASP A 334 -5.55 -20.23 5.76
N ASP A 335 -4.34 -20.61 6.15
CA ASP A 335 -3.87 -20.70 7.54
C ASP A 335 -3.55 -19.33 8.18
N LEU A 336 -3.31 -18.29 7.37
CA LEU A 336 -2.90 -16.96 7.84
C LEU A 336 -4.09 -16.00 8.02
N VAL A 337 -5.13 -16.14 7.22
CA VAL A 337 -6.28 -15.23 7.20
C VAL A 337 -7.62 -15.94 7.01
N GLU A 338 -8.68 -15.31 7.49
CA GLU A 338 -10.07 -15.64 7.19
C GLU A 338 -10.62 -14.60 6.19
N VAL A 339 -11.34 -15.04 5.16
CA VAL A 339 -12.04 -14.13 4.25
C VAL A 339 -13.30 -13.62 4.93
N VAL A 340 -13.39 -12.30 5.11
CA VAL A 340 -14.57 -11.62 5.67
C VAL A 340 -15.56 -11.30 4.57
N THR A 341 -15.06 -10.77 3.44
CA THR A 341 -15.89 -10.54 2.26
C THR A 341 -15.06 -10.48 0.98
N VAL A 342 -15.74 -10.73 -0.15
CA VAL A 342 -15.20 -10.66 -1.51
C VAL A 342 -15.81 -9.46 -2.21
N LEU A 343 -14.93 -8.58 -2.68
CA LEU A 343 -15.26 -7.32 -3.33
C LEU A 343 -15.07 -7.46 -4.84
N ARG A 344 -16.16 -7.29 -5.60
CA ARG A 344 -16.10 -7.17 -7.06
C ARG A 344 -16.07 -5.72 -7.47
N GLN A 345 -15.07 -5.37 -8.25
CA GLN A 345 -14.89 -4.03 -8.77
C GLN A 345 -16.03 -3.63 -9.73
N VAL A 346 -16.45 -2.37 -9.66
CA VAL A 346 -17.36 -1.73 -10.63
C VAL A 346 -16.76 -0.45 -11.23
N LEU A 347 -15.78 0.18 -10.57
CA LEU A 347 -15.04 1.34 -11.09
C LEU A 347 -13.56 1.24 -10.72
N CYS A 348 -12.67 1.68 -11.61
CA CYS A 348 -11.23 1.79 -11.39
C CYS A 348 -10.68 3.14 -11.90
N VAL A 349 -10.00 3.88 -11.02
CA VAL A 349 -9.16 5.03 -11.38
C VAL A 349 -7.70 4.66 -11.18
N LYS A 350 -6.87 4.98 -12.17
CA LYS A 350 -5.42 4.75 -12.16
C LYS A 350 -4.67 5.96 -12.69
N GLY A 351 -3.41 6.10 -12.26
CA GLY A 351 -2.46 7.10 -12.75
C GLY A 351 -1.61 6.64 -13.93
#